data_AF-A0A091REA0-F1
#
_entry.id   AF-A0A091REA0-F1
#
_cell.length_a   1.000
_cell.length_b   1.000
_cell.length_c   1.000
_cell.angle_alpha   90.00
_cell.angle_beta   90.00
_cell.angle_gamma   90.00
#
_symmetry.space_group_name_H-M   'P 1'
#
loop_
_entity.id
_entity.type
_entity.pdbx_description
1 polymer ?
#
loop_
_entity_poly.entity_id
_entity_poly.type
_entity_poly.pdbx_seq_one_letter_code
_entity_poly.pdbx_strand_id
1 'polypeptide(L)'
;YMAYLQGKNNQFCGGFLVAPNWVMTAAQCLNHKPLTVILGAHAIRRREESWQTFEVQEYRSYPGFTTPEKGKDILLLKGDAGDPLICNNKAYGIFSYRDNNGPGFYTRIAPYLPWINTVIK
;
A
#
# COMPACT_ATOMS: atom_id res chain seq x y z
N TYR A 1 -10.71 -7.21 -2.19
CA TYR A 1 -10.41 -5.82 -2.61
C TYR A 1 -10.52 -4.82 -1.46
N MET A 2 -11.28 -5.09 -0.39
CA MET A 2 -11.39 -4.22 0.77
C MET A 2 -10.04 -3.96 1.44
N ALA A 3 -9.85 -2.72 1.92
CA ALA A 3 -8.68 -2.27 2.64
C ALA A 3 -9.09 -1.66 3.99
N TYR A 4 -8.39 -2.04 5.04
CA TYR A 4 -8.44 -1.38 6.34
C TYR A 4 -7.25 -0.43 6.45
N LEU A 5 -7.51 0.83 6.80
CA LEU A 5 -6.49 1.87 6.92
C LEU A 5 -6.28 2.18 8.39
N GLN A 6 -5.13 1.78 8.92
CA GLN A 6 -4.73 2.10 10.29
C GLN A 6 -4.02 3.46 10.31
N GLY A 7 -4.60 4.43 11.01
CA GLY A 7 -4.01 5.74 11.24
C GLY A 7 -3.47 5.91 12.66
N LYS A 8 -2.96 7.11 12.96
CA LYS A 8 -2.49 7.49 14.31
C LYS A 8 -3.62 7.42 15.36
N ASN A 9 -3.24 7.22 16.63
CA ASN A 9 -4.16 7.26 17.78
C ASN A 9 -5.39 6.34 17.64
N ASN A 10 -5.23 5.14 17.08
CA ASN A 10 -6.31 4.18 16.80
C ASN A 10 -7.42 4.70 15.86
N GLN A 11 -7.21 5.81 15.16
CA GLN A 11 -8.13 6.22 14.10
C GLN A 11 -7.99 5.27 12.91
N PHE A 12 -9.11 4.99 12.25
CA PHE A 12 -9.15 4.09 11.12
C PHE A 12 -10.05 4.62 10.02
N CYS A 13 -9.75 4.21 8.81
CA CYS A 13 -10.60 4.43 7.64
C CYS A 13 -10.81 3.11 6.89
N GLY A 14 -11.88 3.08 6.09
CA GLY A 14 -12.07 2.07 5.07
C GLY A 14 -11.48 2.52 3.73
N GLY A 15 -11.27 1.57 2.84
CA GLY A 15 -10.88 1.83 1.46
C GLY A 15 -10.97 0.56 0.64
N PHE A 16 -10.52 0.65 -0.61
CA PHE A 16 -10.40 -0.51 -1.48
C PHE A 16 -9.26 -0.35 -2.49
N LEU A 17 -8.68 -1.48 -2.88
CA LEU A 17 -7.64 -1.56 -3.89
C LEU A 17 -8.23 -1.27 -5.28
N VAL A 18 -7.70 -0.26 -5.97
CA VAL A 18 -8.13 0.15 -7.32
C VAL A 18 -7.13 -0.22 -8.41
N ALA A 19 -5.87 -0.40 -8.03
CA ALA A 19 -4.80 -0.96 -8.86
C ALA A 19 -3.73 -1.56 -7.93
N PRO A 20 -2.78 -2.35 -8.44
CA PRO A 20 -1.63 -2.77 -7.62
C PRO A 20 -1.02 -1.57 -6.90
N ASN A 21 -0.94 -1.64 -5.56
CA ASN A 21 -0.37 -0.61 -4.67
C ASN A 21 -1.14 0.71 -4.58
N TRP A 22 -2.32 0.80 -5.21
CA TRP A 22 -3.18 1.98 -5.16
C TRP A 22 -4.47 1.67 -4.43
N VAL A 23 -4.69 2.38 -3.32
CA VAL A 23 -5.94 2.29 -2.55
C VAL A 23 -6.70 3.60 -2.67
N MET A 24 -8.00 3.50 -2.92
CA MET A 24 -8.92 4.63 -2.89
C MET A 24 -9.63 4.67 -1.53
N THR A 25 -9.73 5.88 -0.97
CA THR A 25 -10.40 6.16 0.31
C THR A 25 -10.94 7.60 0.32
N ALA A 26 -11.50 8.02 1.45
CA ALA A 26 -11.95 9.39 1.68
C ALA A 26 -10.78 10.33 1.99
N ALA A 27 -10.82 11.56 1.48
CA ALA A 27 -9.81 12.58 1.73
C ALA A 27 -9.78 13.07 3.18
N GLN A 28 -10.87 13.01 3.93
CA GLN A 28 -10.87 13.29 5.37
C GLN A 28 -9.93 12.37 6.17
N CYS A 29 -9.60 11.19 5.64
CA CYS A 29 -8.63 10.27 6.25
C CYS A 29 -7.19 10.83 6.28
N LEU A 30 -6.91 11.92 5.55
CA LEU A 30 -5.63 12.66 5.66
C LEU A 30 -5.35 13.13 7.09
N ASN A 31 -6.38 13.35 7.91
CA ASN A 31 -6.24 13.77 9.30
C ASN A 31 -5.62 12.67 10.20
N HIS A 32 -5.67 11.42 9.74
CA HIS A 32 -5.23 10.24 10.49
C HIS A 32 -3.81 9.80 10.12
N LYS A 33 -3.09 10.57 9.30
CA LYS A 33 -1.70 10.26 8.90
C LYS A 33 -0.76 10.07 10.10
N PRO A 34 0.28 9.21 9.98
CA PRO A 34 0.54 8.33 8.82
C PRO A 34 -0.46 7.16 8.76
N LEU A 35 -0.83 6.76 7.53
CA LEU A 35 -1.70 5.61 7.27
C LEU A 35 -0.86 4.38 6.90
N THR A 36 -1.22 3.23 7.49
CA THR A 36 -0.80 1.90 7.05
C THR A 36 -2.00 1.20 6.43
N VAL A 37 -1.83 0.64 5.24
CA VAL A 37 -2.85 -0.14 4.56
C VAL A 37 -2.73 -1.61 4.97
N ILE A 38 -3.86 -2.21 5.35
CA ILE A 38 -3.98 -3.66 5.61
C ILE A 38 -5.00 -4.24 4.62
N LEU A 39 -4.54 -5.18 3.80
CA LEU A 39 -5.34 -5.92 2.83
C LEU A 39 -5.50 -7.39 3.27
N GLY A 40 -6.53 -8.06 2.75
CA GLY A 40 -6.71 -9.50 2.94
C GLY A 40 -7.08 -9.90 4.37
N ALA A 41 -7.49 -8.95 5.20
CA ALA A 41 -7.93 -9.19 6.57
C ALA A 41 -9.43 -9.54 6.64
N HIS A 42 -9.76 -10.63 7.32
CA HIS A 42 -11.14 -10.96 7.71
C HIS A 42 -11.45 -10.43 9.12
N ALA A 43 -10.52 -10.59 10.07
CA ALA A 43 -10.66 -10.07 11.42
C ALA A 43 -9.48 -9.17 11.84
N ILE A 44 -9.69 -7.86 11.98
CA ILE A 44 -8.62 -6.89 12.34
C ILE A 44 -7.98 -7.15 13.71
N ARG A 45 -8.66 -7.87 14.62
CA ARG A 45 -8.15 -8.17 15.95
C ARG A 45 -7.05 -9.25 15.97
N ARG A 46 -6.95 -10.05 14.91
CA ARG A 46 -6.02 -11.18 14.83
C ARG A 46 -5.30 -11.13 13.49
N ARG A 47 -3.96 -11.14 13.53
CA ARG A 47 -3.16 -11.24 12.31
C ARG A 47 -3.43 -12.60 11.64
N GLU A 48 -3.75 -12.57 10.36
CA GLU A 48 -3.97 -13.76 9.52
C GLU A 48 -2.86 -13.86 8.47
N GLU A 49 -2.65 -15.05 7.91
CA GLU A 49 -1.64 -15.28 6.87
C GLU A 49 -1.91 -14.51 5.58
N SER A 50 -3.18 -14.21 5.30
CA SER A 50 -3.61 -13.44 4.13
C SER A 50 -3.35 -11.93 4.27
N TRP A 51 -2.89 -11.46 5.44
CA TRP A 51 -2.64 -10.04 5.66
C TRP A 51 -1.46 -9.56 4.83
N GLN A 52 -1.71 -8.54 4.03
CA GLN A 52 -0.67 -7.79 3.36
C GLN A 52 -0.72 -6.35 3.87
N THR A 53 0.42 -5.88 4.37
CA THR A 53 0.53 -4.56 4.98
C THR A 53 1.56 -3.73 4.26
N PHE A 54 1.23 -2.49 3.92
CA PHE A 54 2.19 -1.54 3.39
C PHE A 54 1.95 -0.13 3.92
N GLU A 55 3.04 0.62 4.04
CA GLU A 55 3.01 2.02 4.44
C GLU A 55 2.64 2.89 3.24
N VAL A 56 1.83 3.93 3.46
CA VAL A 56 1.51 4.88 2.39
C VAL A 56 2.68 5.83 2.17
N GLN A 57 3.24 5.80 0.97
CA GLN A 57 4.32 6.69 0.53
C GLN A 57 3.79 7.99 -0.07
N GLU A 58 2.67 7.93 -0.79
CA GLU A 58 2.10 9.08 -1.48
C GLU A 58 0.60 9.22 -1.22
N TYR A 59 0.18 10.45 -0.94
CA TYR A 59 -1.22 10.82 -0.71
C TYR A 59 -1.65 11.80 -1.78
N ARG A 60 -2.54 11.37 -2.69
CA ARG A 60 -3.08 12.19 -3.77
C ARG A 60 -4.54 12.52 -3.50
N SER A 61 -4.76 13.62 -2.80
CA SER A 61 -6.11 14.17 -2.61
C SER A 61 -6.61 14.78 -3.90
N TYR A 62 -7.92 14.71 -4.15
CA TYR A 62 -8.51 15.53 -5.20
C TYR A 62 -8.26 17.02 -4.90
N PRO A 63 -7.73 17.82 -5.86
CA PRO A 63 -7.33 19.21 -5.60
C PRO A 63 -8.45 20.12 -5.10
N GLY A 64 -9.71 19.79 -5.43
CA GLY A 64 -10.88 20.56 -5.01
C GLY A 64 -11.48 20.14 -3.67
N PHE A 65 -10.86 19.21 -2.93
CA PHE A 65 -11.31 18.84 -1.59
C PHE A 65 -11.01 19.97 -0.59
N THR A 66 -11.99 20.31 0.25
CA THR A 66 -11.81 21.30 1.32
C THR A 66 -12.38 20.79 2.63
N THR A 67 -13.65 20.41 2.64
CA THR A 67 -14.31 19.76 3.76
C THR A 67 -15.25 18.67 3.26
N PRO A 68 -15.59 17.66 4.09
CA PRO A 68 -16.53 16.60 3.69
C PRO A 68 -17.88 17.13 3.22
N GLU A 69 -18.39 18.20 3.84
CA GLU A 69 -19.69 18.80 3.52
C GLU A 69 -19.72 19.44 2.13
N LYS A 70 -18.56 19.85 1.62
CA LYS A 70 -18.40 20.42 0.26
C LYS A 70 -18.13 19.36 -0.80
N GLY A 71 -18.12 18.07 -0.42
CA GLY A 71 -17.89 16.94 -1.31
C GLY A 71 -16.44 16.84 -1.80
N LYS A 72 -16.23 16.08 -2.89
CA LYS A 72 -14.90 15.76 -3.45
C LYS A 72 -13.97 15.07 -2.45
N ASP A 73 -14.56 14.34 -1.50
CA ASP A 73 -13.89 13.63 -0.42
C ASP A 73 -13.28 12.32 -0.94
N ILE A 74 -12.29 12.44 -1.81
CA ILE A 74 -11.62 11.30 -2.46
C ILE A 74 -10.10 11.46 -2.43
N LEU A 75 -9.43 10.38 -2.06
CA LEU A 75 -7.99 10.28 -1.87
C LEU A 75 -7.48 8.97 -2.43
N LEU A 76 -6.40 9.06 -3.21
CA LEU A 76 -5.61 7.92 -3.63
C LEU A 76 -4.36 7.81 -2.75
N LEU A 77 -4.13 6.60 -2.24
CA LEU A 77 -2.97 6.21 -1.45
C LEU A 77 -2.09 5.32 -2.33
N LYS A 78 -0.81 5.66 -2.44
CA LYS A 78 0.19 4.83 -3.10
C LYS A 78 1.09 4.17 -2.06
N GLY A 79 1.17 2.85 -2.08
CA GLY A 79 2.13 2.07 -1.31
C GLY A 79 3.44 1.82 -2.05
N ASP A 80 4.40 1.24 -1.35
CA ASP A 80 5.67 0.71 -1.87
C ASP A 80 5.65 -0.81 -2.13
N ALA A 81 4.58 -1.51 -1.72
CA ALA A 81 4.36 -2.93 -2.02
C ALA A 81 4.70 -3.22 -3.50
N GLY A 82 5.50 -4.24 -3.82
CA GLY A 82 5.77 -4.55 -5.23
C GLY A 82 6.68 -3.58 -6.00
N ASP A 83 7.12 -2.46 -5.42
CA ASP A 83 8.04 -1.54 -6.10
C ASP A 83 9.41 -2.21 -6.34
N PRO A 84 10.03 -2.02 -7.52
CA PRO A 84 11.29 -2.67 -7.83
C PRO A 84 12.47 -2.02 -7.10
N LEU A 85 13.35 -2.86 -6.53
CA LEU A 85 14.68 -2.43 -6.12
C LEU A 85 15.56 -2.31 -7.37
N ILE A 86 15.77 -1.07 -7.82
CA ILE A 86 16.63 -0.75 -8.95
C ILE A 86 18.02 -0.32 -8.48
N CYS A 87 19.07 -0.95 -9.01
CA CYS A 87 20.46 -0.52 -8.85
C CYS A 87 21.14 -0.50 -10.22
N ASN A 88 21.84 0.58 -10.57
CA ASN A 88 22.50 0.75 -11.88
C ASN A 88 21.58 0.40 -13.06
N ASN A 89 20.35 0.93 -13.04
CA ASN A 89 19.32 0.71 -14.07
C ASN A 89 18.90 -0.77 -14.27
N LYS A 90 19.13 -1.63 -13.27
CA LYS A 90 18.72 -3.05 -13.28
C LYS A 90 17.88 -3.37 -12.05
N ALA A 91 16.81 -4.13 -12.24
CA ALA A 91 16.00 -4.64 -11.14
C ALA A 91 16.69 -5.82 -10.45
N TYR A 92 16.76 -5.77 -9.12
CA TYR A 92 17.35 -6.81 -8.27
C TYR A 92 16.35 -7.43 -7.31
N GLY A 93 15.29 -6.69 -6.97
CA GLY A 93 14.31 -7.12 -6.01
C GLY A 93 12.93 -6.53 -6.27
N ILE A 94 11.93 -7.11 -5.64
CA ILE A 94 10.58 -6.57 -5.54
C ILE A 94 10.33 -6.30 -4.07
N PHE A 95 9.91 -5.09 -3.70
CA PHE A 95 9.62 -4.77 -2.30
C PHE A 95 8.50 -5.68 -1.80
N SER A 96 8.74 -6.35 -0.68
CA SER A 96 7.82 -7.33 -0.11
C SER A 96 7.10 -6.74 1.09
N TYR A 97 7.83 -6.47 2.17
CA TYR A 97 7.28 -5.87 3.38
C TYR A 97 8.40 -5.18 4.18
N ARG A 98 8.02 -4.37 5.16
CA ARG A 98 8.92 -3.81 6.17
C ARG A 98 8.45 -4.26 7.56
N ASP A 99 9.39 -4.60 8.43
CA ASP A 99 9.11 -4.86 9.85
C ASP A 99 9.62 -3.68 10.69
N ASN A 100 8.69 -2.92 11.28
CA ASN A 100 8.97 -1.71 12.07
C ASN A 100 9.90 -0.71 11.34
N ASN A 101 10.55 0.21 12.05
CA ASN A 101 11.53 1.16 11.49
C ASN A 101 12.81 0.50 10.91
N GLY A 102 12.78 -0.80 10.59
CA GLY A 102 13.88 -1.52 9.96
C GLY A 102 13.96 -1.32 8.43
N PRO A 103 15.01 -1.84 7.79
CA PRO A 103 15.13 -1.80 6.33
C PRO A 103 13.99 -2.58 5.66
N GLY A 104 13.60 -2.14 4.46
CA GLY A 104 12.62 -2.87 3.66
C GLY A 104 13.16 -4.23 3.23
N PHE A 105 12.32 -5.27 3.31
CA PHE A 105 12.63 -6.59 2.78
C PHE A 105 12.21 -6.68 1.32
N TYR A 106 13.11 -7.17 0.48
CA TYR A 106 12.87 -7.33 -0.95
C TYR A 106 13.03 -8.79 -1.36
N THR A 107 12.10 -9.28 -2.18
CA THR A 107 12.24 -10.58 -2.84
C THR A 107 13.33 -10.48 -3.90
N ARG A 108 14.45 -11.18 -3.72
CA ARG A 108 15.54 -11.22 -4.71
C ARG A 108 15.05 -11.91 -6.00
N ILE A 109 15.04 -11.20 -7.12
CA ILE A 109 14.45 -11.73 -8.37
C ILE A 109 15.39 -12.65 -9.17
N ALA A 110 16.70 -12.59 -8.93
CA ALA A 110 17.69 -13.32 -9.72
C ALA A 110 17.43 -14.85 -9.83
N PRO A 111 17.06 -15.58 -8.75
CA PRO A 111 16.73 -17.01 -8.85
C PRO A 111 15.49 -17.32 -9.68
N TYR A 112 14.59 -16.35 -9.87
CA TYR A 112 13.30 -16.54 -10.56
C TYR A 112 13.37 -16.21 -12.05
N LEU A 113 14.47 -15.62 -12.54
CA LEU A 113 14.63 -15.24 -13.94
C LEU A 113 14.37 -16.38 -14.95
N PRO A 114 14.82 -17.64 -14.71
CA PRO A 114 14.51 -18.74 -15.63
C PRO A 114 13.00 -18.96 -15.78
N TRP A 115 12.24 -18.94 -14.68
CA TRP A 115 10.79 -19.07 -14.70
C TRP A 115 10.12 -17.86 -15.38
N ILE A 116 10.52 -16.64 -15.01
CA ILE A 116 9.96 -15.40 -15.59
C ILE A 116 10.08 -15.41 -17.12
N ASN A 117 11.22 -15.83 -17.67
CA ASN A 117 11.45 -15.92 -19.11
C ASN A 117 10.60 -16.98 -19.82
N THR A 118 10.04 -17.96 -19.09
CA THR A 118 9.06 -18.90 -19.67
C THR A 118 7.67 -18.30 -19.82
N VAL A 119 7.34 -17.29 -18.99
CA VAL A 119 6.00 -16.67 -18.93
C VAL A 119 5.91 -15.45 -19.85
N ILE A 120 6.93 -14.58 -19.85
CA ILE A 120 6.92 -13.30 -20.61
C ILE A 120 7.40 -13.51 -22.06
N LYS A 121 6.95 -14.60 -22.71
CA LYS A 121 7.20 -14.80 -24.14
C LYS A 121 6.29 -13.93 -24.99
#